data_AF-A0A2L1UWY1-F1
#
_entry.id   AF-A0A2L1UWY1-F1
#
_cell.length_a   1.000
_cell.length_b   1.000
_cell.length_c   1.000
_cell.angle_alpha   90.00
_cell.angle_beta   90.00
_cell.angle_gamma   90.00
#
_symmetry.space_group_name_H-M   'P 1'
#
loop_
_entity.id
_entity.type
_entity.pdbx_description
1 polymer ?
#
loop_
_entity_poly.entity_id
_entity_poly.type
_entity_poly.pdbx_seq_one_letter_code
_entity_poly.pdbx_strand_id
1 'polypeptide(L)'
;MISSVTSDIDTLPSDGSQSATLSALIDSATPGITVTWAVASGGPGTVSPLTSVTDATGLATTALTASAIGTISVSATTSDDATGMSVSVAAANLLYSPDVLNASVEDDYTLSDSDLNFGVWATIPRYKGAKVKDQVTFYWGDVGSTTFPITDVTADLPKDIDVTNQLPPECLQEGTYSVSYTAVDASQNPTDSVALSIKVSTGSTPATLPEPTVPEATRGVINVEIAADGVDVDVAYNSMAAGDYITLFWEGQDAQGIKIEAATTSQTYTVVDGDVSHTFTFDNALFYPNGLGYEGQAVTSYTVHVPGSEADQKSISLTLQVDTVPPGSN
;
A
#
# COMPACT_ATOMS: atom_id res chain seq x y z
N MET A 1 -11.97 -21.54 -21.41
CA MET A 1 -10.82 -21.27 -22.32
C MET A 1 -9.83 -20.37 -21.59
N ILE A 2 -8.57 -20.29 -22.00
CA ILE A 2 -7.64 -19.32 -21.37
C ILE A 2 -8.04 -17.91 -21.82
N SER A 3 -8.30 -17.02 -20.86
CA SER A 3 -8.74 -15.65 -21.12
C SER A 3 -7.60 -14.63 -21.09
N SER A 4 -6.54 -14.91 -20.33
CA SER A 4 -5.33 -14.07 -20.28
C SER A 4 -4.11 -14.86 -19.81
N VAL A 5 -2.94 -14.40 -20.23
CA VAL A 5 -1.64 -14.82 -19.67
C VAL A 5 -0.81 -13.56 -19.45
N THR A 6 -0.33 -13.36 -18.23
CA THR A 6 0.46 -12.19 -17.81
C THR A 6 1.77 -12.61 -17.14
N SER A 7 2.68 -11.64 -17.01
CA SER A 7 3.92 -11.75 -16.24
C SER A 7 3.92 -10.63 -15.20
N ASP A 8 4.45 -10.88 -14.02
CA ASP A 8 4.72 -9.86 -13.00
C ASP A 8 5.94 -8.99 -13.36
N ILE A 9 6.89 -9.53 -14.13
CA ILE A 9 8.11 -8.87 -14.57
C ILE A 9 8.20 -8.91 -16.10
N ASP A 10 8.40 -7.76 -16.73
CA ASP A 10 8.52 -7.64 -18.19
C ASP A 10 9.95 -7.88 -18.71
N THR A 11 10.97 -7.70 -17.87
CA THR A 11 12.38 -7.93 -18.23
C THR A 11 13.16 -8.62 -17.10
N LEU A 12 13.71 -9.81 -17.38
CA LEU A 12 14.50 -10.60 -16.45
C LEU A 12 16.02 -10.41 -16.63
N PRO A 13 16.83 -10.60 -15.57
CA PRO A 13 18.26 -10.85 -15.67
C PRO A 13 18.50 -12.12 -16.49
N SER A 14 19.33 -12.00 -17.52
CA SER A 14 19.70 -13.11 -18.41
C SER A 14 20.58 -14.20 -17.76
N ASP A 15 20.93 -14.06 -16.48
CA ASP A 15 21.82 -14.97 -15.76
C ASP A 15 21.09 -15.97 -14.85
N GLY A 16 19.75 -15.94 -14.85
CA GLY A 16 18.90 -16.84 -14.06
C GLY A 16 18.85 -16.51 -12.58
N SER A 17 19.32 -15.32 -12.18
CA SER A 17 19.25 -14.86 -10.79
C SER A 17 17.83 -14.56 -10.34
N GLN A 18 16.94 -14.12 -11.24
CA GLN A 18 15.54 -13.82 -10.97
C GLN A 18 14.57 -14.69 -11.75
N SER A 19 13.41 -14.94 -11.15
CA SER A 19 12.26 -15.53 -11.82
C SER A 19 11.10 -14.55 -11.90
N ALA A 20 10.37 -14.59 -13.01
CA ALA A 20 9.05 -13.97 -13.15
C ALA A 20 7.96 -14.99 -12.83
N THR A 21 6.88 -14.56 -12.19
CA THR A 21 5.64 -15.33 -12.06
C THR A 21 4.78 -15.08 -13.28
N LEU A 22 4.51 -16.15 -14.03
CA LEU A 22 3.53 -16.13 -15.11
C LEU A 22 2.19 -16.61 -14.59
N SER A 23 1.13 -15.93 -14.99
CA SER A 23 -0.23 -16.14 -14.50
C SER A 23 -1.19 -16.36 -15.67
N ALA A 24 -1.86 -17.51 -15.71
CA ALA A 24 -2.88 -17.84 -16.70
C ALA A 24 -4.25 -17.88 -16.04
N LEU A 25 -5.19 -17.09 -16.55
CA LEU A 25 -6.58 -17.08 -16.08
C LEU A 25 -7.45 -17.88 -17.04
N ILE A 26 -8.24 -18.79 -16.48
CA ILE A 26 -9.31 -19.50 -17.18
C ILE A 26 -10.63 -18.99 -16.60
N ASP A 27 -11.56 -18.56 -17.47
CA ASP A 27 -12.94 -18.12 -17.16
C ASP A 27 -13.24 -18.02 -15.66
N SER A 28 -13.29 -16.78 -15.14
CA SER A 28 -13.29 -16.46 -13.71
C SER A 28 -14.13 -17.44 -12.88
N ALA A 29 -13.48 -18.06 -11.89
CA ALA A 29 -14.03 -19.06 -10.95
C ALA A 29 -14.14 -20.53 -11.43
N THR A 30 -13.18 -21.02 -12.23
CA THR A 30 -13.10 -22.46 -12.57
C THR A 30 -11.86 -23.16 -11.97
N PRO A 31 -11.95 -23.76 -10.76
CA PRO A 31 -10.84 -24.50 -10.15
C PRO A 31 -10.59 -25.87 -10.78
N GLY A 32 -9.36 -26.37 -10.65
CA GLY A 32 -9.01 -27.75 -10.96
C GLY A 32 -8.62 -28.04 -12.41
N ILE A 33 -8.48 -27.02 -13.26
CA ILE A 33 -8.06 -27.19 -14.65
C ILE A 33 -6.53 -27.19 -14.75
N THR A 34 -5.96 -28.17 -15.44
CA THR A 34 -4.51 -28.24 -15.68
C THR A 34 -4.10 -27.34 -16.84
N VAL A 35 -3.21 -26.41 -16.54
CA VAL A 35 -2.51 -25.55 -17.50
C VAL A 35 -1.12 -26.13 -17.78
N THR A 36 -0.77 -26.26 -19.06
CA THR A 36 0.57 -26.67 -19.52
C THR A 36 1.31 -25.46 -20.04
N TRP A 37 2.55 -25.28 -19.57
CA TRP A 37 3.43 -24.17 -19.89
C TRP A 37 4.57 -24.63 -20.79
N ALA A 38 4.82 -23.87 -21.86
CA ALA A 38 5.93 -24.16 -22.77
C ALA A 38 6.61 -22.90 -23.26
N VAL A 39 7.93 -22.84 -23.09
CA VAL A 39 8.79 -21.85 -23.74
C VAL A 39 8.90 -22.19 -25.23
N ALA A 40 8.79 -21.19 -26.10
CA ALA A 40 8.96 -21.35 -27.53
C ALA A 40 10.33 -22.00 -27.85
N SER A 41 10.34 -22.89 -28.85
CA SER A 41 11.54 -23.65 -29.21
C SER A 41 12.75 -22.74 -29.46
N GLY A 42 13.84 -22.97 -28.73
CA GLY A 42 15.07 -22.18 -28.84
C GLY A 42 15.06 -20.86 -28.05
N GLY A 43 14.00 -20.58 -27.28
CA GLY A 43 13.94 -19.43 -26.37
C GLY A 43 14.94 -19.55 -25.22
N PRO A 44 15.54 -18.44 -24.76
CA PRO A 44 16.59 -18.44 -23.74
C PRO A 44 16.02 -18.48 -22.31
N GLY A 45 15.08 -19.39 -22.02
CA GLY A 45 14.45 -19.47 -20.72
C GLY A 45 13.84 -20.83 -20.39
N THR A 46 13.50 -21.01 -19.12
CA THR A 46 12.88 -22.23 -18.59
C THR A 46 11.72 -21.88 -17.68
N VAL A 47 10.63 -22.65 -17.76
CA VAL A 47 9.51 -22.55 -16.84
C VAL A 47 9.46 -23.75 -15.91
N SER A 48 9.12 -23.51 -14.64
CA SER A 48 8.95 -24.55 -13.63
C SER A 48 7.89 -24.12 -12.61
N PRO A 49 6.86 -24.96 -12.33
CA PRO A 49 6.60 -26.25 -12.94
C PRO A 49 6.09 -26.16 -14.39
N LEU A 50 6.31 -27.19 -15.22
CA LEU A 50 5.78 -27.24 -16.59
C LEU A 50 4.25 -27.34 -16.66
N THR A 51 3.61 -27.68 -15.55
CA THR A 51 2.15 -27.74 -15.42
C THR A 51 1.73 -27.19 -14.07
N SER A 52 0.62 -26.46 -14.03
CA SER A 52 -0.04 -26.04 -12.79
C SER A 52 -1.55 -26.18 -12.90
N VAL A 53 -2.25 -26.10 -11.77
CA VAL A 53 -3.70 -26.30 -11.67
C VAL A 53 -4.36 -25.01 -11.23
N THR A 54 -5.50 -24.66 -11.81
CA THR A 54 -6.23 -23.45 -11.44
C THR A 54 -6.80 -23.52 -10.02
N ASP A 55 -6.70 -22.40 -9.30
CA ASP A 55 -7.32 -22.19 -7.99
C ASP A 55 -8.83 -21.83 -8.08
N ALA A 56 -9.45 -21.49 -6.95
CA ALA A 56 -10.87 -21.13 -6.86
C ALA A 56 -11.24 -19.89 -7.70
N THR A 57 -10.27 -19.05 -8.06
CA THR A 57 -10.47 -17.87 -8.91
C THR A 57 -10.28 -18.19 -10.40
N GLY A 58 -9.79 -19.39 -10.73
CA GLY A 58 -9.45 -19.79 -12.09
C GLY A 58 -8.00 -19.48 -12.48
N LEU A 59 -7.14 -19.15 -11.52
CA LEU A 59 -5.75 -18.74 -11.76
C LEU A 59 -4.79 -19.92 -11.61
N ALA A 60 -3.90 -20.11 -12.59
CA ALA A 60 -2.78 -21.04 -12.52
C ALA A 60 -1.47 -20.28 -12.77
N THR A 61 -0.40 -20.62 -12.04
CA THR A 61 0.88 -19.91 -12.13
C THR A 61 2.07 -20.82 -12.42
N THR A 62 3.15 -20.27 -12.96
CA THR A 62 4.47 -20.92 -13.08
C THR A 62 5.57 -19.87 -12.90
N ALA A 63 6.77 -20.28 -12.49
CA ALA A 63 7.94 -19.42 -12.54
C ALA A 63 8.64 -19.53 -13.90
N LEU A 64 9.14 -18.41 -14.44
CA LEU A 64 10.00 -18.31 -15.62
C LEU A 64 11.36 -17.76 -15.21
N THR A 65 12.44 -18.42 -15.62
CA THR A 65 13.83 -17.91 -15.50
C THR A 65 14.48 -17.78 -16.87
N ALA A 66 15.33 -16.77 -17.03
CA ALA A 66 16.11 -16.57 -18.25
C ALA A 66 17.51 -17.18 -18.13
N SER A 67 18.09 -17.61 -19.23
CA SER A 67 19.44 -18.19 -19.30
C SER A 67 20.38 -17.48 -20.28
N ALA A 68 19.84 -16.57 -21.10
CA ALA A 68 20.61 -15.70 -22.00
C ALA A 68 19.77 -14.48 -22.40
N ILE A 69 20.44 -13.46 -22.97
CA ILE A 69 19.79 -12.25 -23.50
C ILE A 69 18.91 -12.63 -24.69
N GLY A 70 17.70 -12.08 -24.74
CA GLY A 70 16.77 -12.29 -25.85
C GLY A 70 15.31 -12.11 -25.43
N THR A 71 14.40 -12.51 -26.31
CA THR A 71 12.97 -12.55 -26.00
C THR A 71 12.54 -13.97 -25.70
N ILE A 72 11.83 -14.16 -24.60
CA ILE A 72 11.28 -15.45 -24.18
C ILE A 72 9.77 -15.39 -24.40
N SER A 73 9.27 -16.21 -25.31
CA SER A 73 7.82 -16.37 -25.49
C SER A 73 7.37 -17.64 -24.79
N VAL A 74 6.40 -17.52 -23.89
CA VAL A 74 5.83 -18.65 -23.14
C VAL A 74 4.36 -18.79 -23.50
N SER A 75 3.97 -20.00 -23.86
CA SER A 75 2.58 -20.39 -24.11
C SER A 75 1.98 -21.10 -22.90
N ALA A 76 0.72 -20.82 -22.62
CA ALA A 76 -0.12 -21.55 -21.69
C ALA A 76 -1.26 -22.20 -22.49
N THR A 77 -1.50 -23.49 -22.27
CA THR A 77 -2.53 -24.29 -22.98
C THR A 77 -3.26 -25.20 -22.00
N THR A 78 -4.46 -25.66 -22.36
CA THR A 78 -5.20 -26.70 -21.62
C THR A 78 -5.57 -27.86 -22.55
N SER A 79 -6.10 -28.98 -22.03
CA SER A 79 -6.54 -30.10 -22.89
C SER A 79 -7.60 -29.69 -23.91
N ASP A 80 -8.47 -28.74 -23.55
CA ASP A 80 -9.58 -28.29 -24.40
C ASP A 80 -9.26 -26.98 -25.15
N ASP A 81 -8.10 -26.38 -24.87
CA ASP A 81 -7.61 -25.14 -25.49
C ASP A 81 -6.14 -25.28 -25.91
N ALA A 82 -5.92 -25.96 -27.03
CA ALA A 82 -4.59 -26.24 -27.56
C ALA A 82 -3.94 -25.04 -28.27
N THR A 83 -4.72 -24.00 -28.61
CA THR A 83 -4.15 -22.74 -29.13
C THR A 83 -3.65 -21.90 -27.96
N GLY A 84 -4.44 -21.85 -26.89
CA GLY A 84 -4.08 -21.17 -25.65
C GLY A 84 -3.77 -19.70 -25.86
N MET A 85 -2.92 -19.17 -24.98
CA MET A 85 -2.42 -17.80 -25.06
C MET A 85 -0.92 -17.78 -24.77
N SER A 86 -0.26 -16.66 -25.08
CA SER A 86 1.17 -16.51 -24.85
C SER A 86 1.53 -15.14 -24.32
N VAL A 87 2.61 -15.10 -23.55
CA VAL A 87 3.23 -13.87 -23.02
C VAL A 87 4.68 -13.82 -23.49
N SER A 88 5.20 -12.61 -23.70
CA SER A 88 6.61 -12.39 -24.03
C SER A 88 7.29 -11.61 -22.92
N VAL A 89 8.42 -12.14 -22.44
CA VAL A 89 9.27 -11.50 -21.42
C VAL A 89 10.65 -11.28 -22.03
N ALA A 90 11.22 -10.10 -21.84
CA ALA A 90 12.59 -9.82 -22.30
C ALA A 90 13.62 -10.36 -21.30
N ALA A 91 14.81 -10.69 -21.77
CA ALA A 91 15.95 -11.04 -20.95
C ALA A 91 17.13 -10.16 -21.35
N ALA A 92 17.76 -9.50 -20.37
CA ALA A 92 18.80 -8.50 -20.60
C ALA A 92 19.97 -8.67 -19.62
N ASN A 93 21.03 -7.90 -19.82
CA ASN A 93 22.11 -7.80 -18.83
C ASN A 93 21.66 -6.87 -17.69
N LEU A 94 20.95 -7.44 -16.73
CA LEU A 94 20.46 -6.78 -15.53
C LEU A 94 20.92 -7.54 -14.29
N LEU A 95 20.90 -6.87 -13.14
CA LEU A 95 21.06 -7.48 -11.83
C LEU A 95 19.67 -7.85 -11.25
N TYR A 96 19.65 -8.75 -10.28
CA TYR A 96 18.43 -9.07 -9.51
C TYR A 96 17.89 -7.80 -8.82
N SER A 97 16.57 -7.65 -8.71
CA SER A 97 15.95 -6.49 -8.05
C SER A 97 16.37 -6.38 -6.58
N PRO A 98 16.25 -5.20 -5.94
CA PRO A 98 16.29 -5.17 -4.48
C PRO A 98 15.08 -5.91 -3.90
N ASP A 99 15.19 -6.31 -2.63
CA ASP A 99 14.07 -6.77 -1.81
C ASP A 99 13.65 -5.65 -0.86
N VAL A 100 12.37 -5.54 -0.53
CA VAL A 100 11.86 -4.59 0.47
C VAL A 100 11.16 -5.37 1.57
N LEU A 101 11.60 -5.17 2.81
CA LEU A 101 11.03 -5.86 3.96
C LEU A 101 9.56 -5.48 4.14
N ASN A 102 8.71 -6.47 4.40
CA ASN A 102 7.26 -6.35 4.53
C ASN A 102 6.51 -5.82 3.29
N ALA A 103 7.14 -5.88 2.11
CA ALA A 103 6.46 -5.69 0.83
C ALA A 103 6.76 -6.89 -0.07
N SER A 104 5.75 -7.69 -0.35
CA SER A 104 5.89 -8.98 -1.00
C SER A 104 4.77 -9.23 -2.01
N VAL A 105 4.91 -10.28 -2.82
CA VAL A 105 3.83 -10.68 -3.74
C VAL A 105 2.51 -11.00 -3.02
N GLU A 106 2.54 -11.36 -1.72
CA GLU A 106 1.32 -11.68 -0.95
C GLU A 106 0.48 -10.43 -0.63
N ASP A 107 1.12 -9.26 -0.54
CA ASP A 107 0.51 -7.97 -0.26
C ASP A 107 0.53 -7.02 -1.48
N ASP A 108 0.80 -7.54 -2.67
CA ASP A 108 0.99 -6.78 -3.91
C ASP A 108 2.09 -5.69 -3.78
N TYR A 109 3.16 -6.04 -3.07
CA TYR A 109 4.29 -5.17 -2.74
C TYR A 109 3.86 -3.85 -2.09
N THR A 110 2.90 -3.94 -1.16
CA THR A 110 2.31 -2.79 -0.46
C THR A 110 2.91 -2.63 0.94
N LEU A 111 3.55 -1.48 1.18
CA LEU A 111 3.90 -1.01 2.51
C LEU A 111 2.70 -0.30 3.14
N SER A 112 2.18 -0.84 4.23
CA SER A 112 1.06 -0.28 4.99
C SER A 112 1.53 0.74 6.04
N ASP A 113 0.60 1.48 6.63
CA ASP A 113 0.89 2.40 7.75
C ASP A 113 1.55 1.69 8.96
N SER A 114 1.28 0.40 9.16
CA SER A 114 1.95 -0.41 10.18
C SER A 114 3.43 -0.63 9.85
N ASP A 115 3.76 -0.84 8.58
CA ASP A 115 5.14 -1.02 8.12
C ASP A 115 5.93 0.27 8.24
N LEU A 116 5.30 1.40 7.90
CA LEU A 116 5.89 2.73 8.05
C LEU A 116 6.23 3.03 9.52
N ASN A 117 5.36 2.65 10.46
CA ASN A 117 5.58 2.83 11.89
C ASN A 117 6.67 1.91 12.46
N PHE A 118 6.88 0.72 11.86
CA PHE A 118 7.96 -0.20 12.25
C PHE A 118 9.33 0.23 11.68
N GLY A 119 9.32 0.93 10.55
CA GLY A 119 10.49 1.33 9.78
C GLY A 119 10.69 0.45 8.57
N VAL A 120 11.03 1.09 7.44
CA VAL A 120 11.15 0.47 6.12
C VAL A 120 12.62 0.20 5.80
N TRP A 121 12.89 -1.04 5.41
CA TRP A 121 14.22 -1.51 5.05
C TRP A 121 14.21 -2.14 3.65
N ALA A 122 15.20 -1.78 2.84
CA ALA A 122 15.44 -2.41 1.54
C ALA A 122 16.79 -3.13 1.57
N THR A 123 16.88 -4.26 0.87
CA THR A 123 18.10 -5.08 0.80
C THR A 123 18.54 -5.20 -0.65
N ILE A 124 19.77 -4.76 -0.94
CA ILE A 124 20.44 -5.08 -2.20
C ILE A 124 21.05 -6.48 -2.06
N PRO A 125 20.65 -7.45 -2.91
CA PRO A 125 21.15 -8.82 -2.85
C PRO A 125 22.64 -8.88 -3.21
N ARG A 126 23.26 -10.03 -2.91
CA ARG A 126 24.53 -10.38 -3.55
C ARG A 126 24.29 -10.59 -5.04
N TYR A 127 24.96 -9.80 -5.86
CA TYR A 127 24.83 -9.90 -7.31
C TYR A 127 26.10 -10.43 -7.98
N LYS A 128 25.91 -11.05 -9.15
CA LYS A 128 27.00 -11.65 -9.93
C LYS A 128 27.93 -10.56 -10.45
N GLY A 129 29.22 -10.76 -10.26
CA GLY A 129 30.25 -9.84 -10.77
C GLY A 129 30.62 -8.70 -9.81
N ALA A 130 29.99 -8.60 -8.64
CA ALA A 130 30.36 -7.66 -7.59
C ALA A 130 31.86 -7.75 -7.24
N LYS A 131 32.54 -6.61 -7.23
CA LYS A 131 33.96 -6.48 -6.93
C LYS A 131 34.23 -5.30 -6.02
N VAL A 132 35.34 -5.38 -5.29
CA VAL A 132 35.87 -4.23 -4.55
C VAL A 132 36.12 -3.08 -5.52
N LYS A 133 35.71 -1.88 -5.11
CA LYS A 133 35.67 -0.60 -5.84
C LYS A 133 34.48 -0.39 -6.77
N ASP A 134 33.58 -1.34 -6.92
CA ASP A 134 32.30 -1.04 -7.57
C ASP A 134 31.56 0.03 -6.75
N GLN A 135 30.92 0.98 -7.43
CA GLN A 135 30.06 1.99 -6.80
C GLN A 135 28.61 1.57 -7.02
N VAL A 136 27.87 1.36 -5.93
CA VAL A 136 26.47 0.96 -5.98
C VAL A 136 25.62 2.14 -5.56
N THR A 137 24.68 2.54 -6.42
CA THR A 137 23.66 3.55 -6.09
C THR A 137 22.31 2.88 -6.00
N PHE A 138 21.68 2.97 -4.84
CA PHE A 138 20.31 2.56 -4.59
C PHE A 138 19.37 3.73 -4.89
N TYR A 139 18.22 3.44 -5.50
CA TYR A 139 17.19 4.41 -5.86
C TYR A 139 15.84 3.96 -5.30
N TRP A 140 15.13 4.91 -4.68
CA TRP A 140 13.73 4.78 -4.26
C TRP A 140 12.88 5.74 -5.11
N GLY A 141 12.36 5.24 -6.23
CA GLY A 141 11.77 6.09 -7.27
C GLY A 141 12.74 7.18 -7.72
N ASP A 142 12.18 8.35 -8.04
CA ASP A 142 12.96 9.55 -8.39
C ASP A 142 13.21 10.48 -7.18
N VAL A 143 12.84 10.05 -5.97
CA VAL A 143 12.78 10.91 -4.77
C VAL A 143 13.95 10.68 -3.81
N GLY A 144 14.43 9.44 -3.69
CA GLY A 144 15.49 9.07 -2.76
C GLY A 144 16.60 8.28 -3.43
N SER A 145 17.84 8.54 -3.03
CA SER A 145 18.97 7.70 -3.44
C SER A 145 20.09 7.71 -2.41
N THR A 146 20.89 6.64 -2.39
CA THR A 146 22.13 6.57 -1.60
C THR A 146 23.19 5.79 -2.36
N THR A 147 24.45 6.19 -2.23
CA THR A 147 25.58 5.58 -2.93
C THR A 147 26.63 5.10 -1.95
N PHE A 148 27.16 3.90 -2.17
CA PHE A 148 28.26 3.34 -1.40
C PHE A 148 29.25 2.56 -2.28
N PRO A 149 30.56 2.61 -1.97
CA PRO A 149 31.54 1.75 -2.60
C PRO A 149 31.53 0.35 -1.97
N ILE A 150 31.80 -0.68 -2.76
CA ILE A 150 32.15 -2.00 -2.25
C ILE A 150 33.62 -1.98 -1.80
N THR A 151 33.86 -2.23 -0.53
CA THR A 151 35.19 -2.36 0.08
C THR A 151 35.55 -3.80 0.37
N ASP A 152 34.56 -4.62 0.71
CA ASP A 152 34.64 -6.07 0.87
C ASP A 152 33.31 -6.68 0.42
N VAL A 153 33.34 -7.44 -0.68
CA VAL A 153 32.13 -8.05 -1.27
C VAL A 153 31.36 -8.91 -0.27
N THR A 154 32.05 -9.58 0.65
CA THR A 154 31.40 -10.51 1.60
C THR A 154 30.80 -9.81 2.81
N ALA A 155 31.38 -8.67 3.21
CA ALA A 155 30.88 -7.88 4.34
C ALA A 155 29.84 -6.84 3.90
N ASP A 156 29.98 -6.30 2.69
CA ASP A 156 29.12 -5.21 2.20
C ASP A 156 27.85 -5.72 1.51
N LEU A 157 27.84 -6.98 1.03
CA LEU A 157 26.66 -7.59 0.40
C LEU A 157 26.20 -8.87 1.15
N PRO A 158 24.89 -9.10 1.30
CA PRO A 158 23.79 -8.19 0.93
C PRO A 158 23.83 -6.88 1.74
N LYS A 159 23.36 -5.79 1.14
CA LYS A 159 23.38 -4.46 1.76
C LYS A 159 21.99 -4.06 2.20
N ASP A 160 21.80 -3.89 3.50
CA ASP A 160 20.58 -3.30 4.04
C ASP A 160 20.67 -1.77 4.02
N ILE A 161 19.58 -1.15 3.56
CA ILE A 161 19.34 0.28 3.47
C ILE A 161 18.14 0.59 4.36
N ASP A 162 18.35 1.40 5.39
CA ASP A 162 17.29 1.91 6.25
C ASP A 162 16.62 3.08 5.53
N VAL A 163 15.54 2.78 4.79
CA VAL A 163 14.83 3.78 3.97
C VAL A 163 14.26 4.88 4.85
N THR A 164 13.72 4.51 6.01
CA THR A 164 13.12 5.46 6.96
C THR A 164 14.09 6.51 7.46
N ASN A 165 15.34 6.13 7.77
CA ASN A 165 16.29 7.05 8.40
C ASN A 165 17.38 7.58 7.46
N GLN A 166 17.66 6.90 6.33
CA GLN A 166 18.75 7.28 5.42
C GLN A 166 18.26 8.01 4.16
N LEU A 167 16.98 7.89 3.79
CA LEU A 167 16.41 8.53 2.61
C LEU A 167 15.42 9.66 3.00
N PRO A 168 15.10 10.56 2.06
CA PRO A 168 14.13 11.63 2.31
C PRO A 168 12.74 11.08 2.67
N PRO A 169 11.99 11.73 3.58
CA PRO A 169 10.67 11.26 4.02
C PRO A 169 9.63 11.16 2.89
N GLU A 170 9.84 11.86 1.76
CA GLU A 170 9.04 11.77 0.54
C GLU A 170 9.05 10.35 -0.08
N CYS A 171 10.02 9.51 0.28
CA CYS A 171 10.06 8.09 -0.10
C CYS A 171 8.89 7.30 0.50
N LEU A 172 8.36 7.75 1.65
CA LEU A 172 7.36 7.03 2.43
C LEU A 172 5.98 7.70 2.40
N GLN A 173 5.74 8.58 1.42
CA GLN A 173 4.42 9.15 1.18
C GLN A 173 3.57 8.21 0.32
N GLU A 174 2.24 8.40 0.34
CA GLU A 174 1.32 7.63 -0.51
C GLU A 174 1.76 7.69 -1.98
N GLY A 175 1.98 6.53 -2.60
CA GLY A 175 2.43 6.48 -3.98
C GLY A 175 2.93 5.12 -4.41
N THR A 176 3.35 5.04 -5.67
CA THR A 176 4.02 3.85 -6.21
C THR A 176 5.41 4.26 -6.67
N TYR A 177 6.41 3.54 -6.19
CA TYR A 177 7.82 3.84 -6.39
C TYR A 177 8.52 2.70 -7.10
N SER A 178 9.32 3.05 -8.11
CA SER A 178 10.23 2.12 -8.77
C SER A 178 11.52 2.01 -7.96
N VAL A 179 11.69 0.93 -7.22
CA VAL A 179 12.85 0.69 -6.34
C VAL A 179 13.88 -0.16 -7.09
N SER A 180 15.10 0.35 -7.23
CA SER A 180 16.14 -0.28 -8.04
C SER A 180 17.54 0.12 -7.57
N TYR A 181 18.58 -0.47 -8.16
CA TYR A 181 19.95 -0.02 -7.96
C TYR A 181 20.80 -0.16 -9.22
N THR A 182 21.85 0.64 -9.32
CA THR A 182 22.86 0.54 -10.40
C THR A 182 24.22 0.26 -9.77
N ALA A 183 24.91 -0.77 -10.28
CA ALA A 183 26.31 -1.01 -9.96
C ALA A 183 27.21 -0.48 -11.09
N VAL A 184 28.17 0.38 -10.75
CA VAL A 184 29.17 0.91 -11.68
C VAL A 184 30.52 0.28 -11.34
N ASP A 185 31.08 -0.46 -12.29
CA ASP A 185 32.37 -1.11 -12.10
C ASP A 185 33.54 -0.10 -12.07
N ALA A 186 34.74 -0.55 -11.68
CA ALA A 186 35.94 0.30 -11.67
C ALA A 186 36.36 0.86 -13.05
N SER A 187 35.76 0.36 -14.13
CA SER A 187 35.95 0.83 -15.51
C SER A 187 34.82 1.78 -15.96
N GLN A 188 33.94 2.19 -15.05
CA GLN A 188 32.79 3.06 -15.27
C GLN A 188 31.70 2.47 -16.17
N ASN A 189 31.56 1.15 -16.21
CA ASN A 189 30.44 0.48 -16.88
C ASN A 189 29.28 0.31 -15.89
N PRO A 190 28.11 0.94 -16.12
CA PRO A 190 26.93 0.72 -15.29
C PRO A 190 26.23 -0.59 -15.66
N THR A 191 25.65 -1.24 -14.68
CA THR A 191 24.66 -2.32 -14.85
C THR A 191 23.52 -2.09 -13.87
N ASP A 192 22.30 -1.98 -14.40
CA ASP A 192 21.09 -1.73 -13.62
C ASP A 192 20.49 -3.04 -13.10
N SER A 193 19.78 -2.95 -11.98
CA SER A 193 18.91 -4.02 -11.50
C SER A 193 17.58 -4.03 -12.24
N VAL A 194 16.85 -5.14 -12.14
CA VAL A 194 15.39 -5.09 -12.32
C VAL A 194 14.80 -4.11 -11.29
N ALA A 195 13.79 -3.34 -11.71
CA ALA A 195 13.05 -2.47 -10.84
C ALA A 195 11.92 -3.22 -10.14
N LEU A 196 11.81 -3.03 -8.83
CA LEU A 196 10.71 -3.52 -8.02
C LEU A 196 9.69 -2.39 -7.80
N SER A 197 8.43 -2.61 -8.17
CA SER A 197 7.37 -1.64 -7.94
C SER A 197 6.84 -1.77 -6.52
N ILE A 198 7.08 -0.78 -5.66
CA ILE A 198 6.60 -0.74 -4.28
C ILE A 198 5.47 0.27 -4.17
N LYS A 199 4.34 -0.17 -3.63
CA LYS A 199 3.22 0.70 -3.28
C LYS A 199 3.35 1.11 -1.82
N VAL A 200 3.48 2.40 -1.55
CA VAL A 200 3.35 2.92 -0.20
C VAL A 200 1.90 3.33 -0.01
N SER A 201 1.23 2.67 0.93
CA SER A 201 -0.12 3.00 1.36
C SER A 201 -0.10 3.41 2.83
N THR A 202 -0.11 4.71 3.06
CA THR A 202 -0.25 5.39 4.36
C THR A 202 -1.64 5.19 4.99
N GLY A 203 -2.45 4.26 4.47
CA GLY A 203 -3.87 4.15 4.82
C GLY A 203 -4.68 5.38 4.41
N SER A 204 -4.16 6.25 3.53
CA SER A 204 -4.91 7.37 2.96
C SER A 204 -5.82 6.88 1.83
N THR A 205 -6.73 5.94 2.12
CA THR A 205 -7.87 5.73 1.22
C THR A 205 -8.54 7.10 1.03
N PRO A 206 -8.73 7.59 -0.20
CA PRO A 206 -9.52 8.80 -0.42
C PRO A 206 -10.83 8.68 0.34
N ALA A 207 -11.24 9.73 1.04
CA ALA A 207 -12.51 9.73 1.74
C ALA A 207 -13.64 9.42 0.75
N THR A 208 -14.25 8.24 0.87
CA THR A 208 -15.35 7.77 0.00
C THR A 208 -16.70 7.92 0.66
N LEU A 209 -16.73 8.05 2.00
CA LEU A 209 -17.94 8.19 2.78
C LEU A 209 -18.29 9.68 2.99
N PRO A 210 -19.58 10.03 3.07
CA PRO A 210 -20.01 11.42 3.29
C PRO A 210 -19.53 11.93 4.65
N GLU A 211 -19.44 13.25 4.80
CA GLU A 211 -19.18 13.90 6.10
C GLU A 211 -20.21 13.45 7.15
N PRO A 212 -19.82 13.29 8.43
CA PRO A 212 -20.80 13.24 9.50
C PRO A 212 -21.56 14.58 9.59
N THR A 213 -22.71 14.59 10.23
CA THR A 213 -23.48 15.83 10.42
C THR A 213 -23.68 16.15 11.90
N VAL A 214 -23.63 17.42 12.26
CA VAL A 214 -23.94 17.92 13.61
C VAL A 214 -25.21 18.77 13.52
N PRO A 215 -26.40 18.21 13.79
CA PRO A 215 -27.68 18.87 13.51
C PRO A 215 -27.85 20.22 14.21
N GLU A 216 -27.31 20.36 15.42
CA GLU A 216 -27.41 21.58 16.23
C GLU A 216 -26.52 22.71 15.67
N ALA A 217 -25.40 22.35 15.05
CA ALA A 217 -24.39 23.28 14.53
C ALA A 217 -24.71 23.74 13.09
N THR A 218 -25.94 24.20 12.85
CA THR A 218 -26.44 24.62 11.51
C THR A 218 -25.62 25.69 10.77
N ARG A 219 -24.73 26.41 11.48
CA ARG A 219 -23.81 27.41 10.91
C ARG A 219 -22.33 26.98 10.97
N GLY A 220 -22.06 25.72 11.30
CA GLY A 220 -20.72 25.21 11.55
C GLY A 220 -20.08 25.76 12.83
N VAL A 221 -20.89 26.20 13.80
CA VAL A 221 -20.42 26.78 15.06
C VAL A 221 -21.06 26.03 16.22
N ILE A 222 -20.24 25.59 17.17
CA ILE A 222 -20.64 25.06 18.46
C ILE A 222 -20.35 26.13 19.51
N ASN A 223 -21.41 26.71 20.06
CA ASN A 223 -21.32 27.70 21.11
C ASN A 223 -21.63 27.09 22.48
N VAL A 224 -21.53 27.90 23.54
CA VAL A 224 -21.87 27.50 24.91
C VAL A 224 -23.29 26.91 25.07
N GLU A 225 -24.26 27.36 24.27
CA GLU A 225 -25.65 26.87 24.35
C GLU A 225 -25.78 25.48 23.72
N ILE A 226 -25.15 25.26 22.57
CA ILE A 226 -25.11 23.96 21.89
C ILE A 226 -24.32 22.94 22.73
N ALA A 227 -23.18 23.34 23.31
CA ALA A 227 -22.34 22.43 24.07
C ALA A 227 -22.91 22.04 25.45
N ALA A 228 -23.93 22.75 25.97
CA ALA A 228 -24.39 22.62 27.35
C ALA A 228 -24.86 21.21 27.71
N ASP A 229 -25.60 20.57 26.80
CA ASP A 229 -26.20 19.24 27.00
C ASP A 229 -25.40 18.12 26.30
N GLY A 230 -24.23 18.46 25.72
CA GLY A 230 -23.49 17.59 24.82
C GLY A 230 -23.82 17.88 23.35
N VAL A 231 -23.06 17.28 22.44
CA VAL A 231 -23.22 17.48 20.99
C VAL A 231 -23.44 16.14 20.31
N ASP A 232 -24.50 16.07 19.53
CA ASP A 232 -24.84 14.90 18.73
C ASP A 232 -24.17 14.96 17.36
N VAL A 233 -23.62 13.83 16.93
CA VAL A 233 -22.98 13.65 15.64
C VAL A 233 -23.62 12.46 14.94
N ASP A 234 -24.34 12.74 13.86
CA ASP A 234 -25.01 11.75 13.05
C ASP A 234 -24.06 11.22 11.97
N VAL A 235 -23.99 9.89 11.89
CA VAL A 235 -23.27 9.15 10.85
C VAL A 235 -24.28 8.36 10.02
N ALA A 236 -24.28 8.59 8.72
CA ALA A 236 -25.09 7.85 7.75
C ALA A 236 -24.34 7.70 6.43
N TYR A 237 -24.41 6.53 5.80
CA TYR A 237 -23.81 6.26 4.49
C TYR A 237 -24.64 5.24 3.69
N ASN A 238 -24.60 5.35 2.37
CA ASN A 238 -25.52 4.64 1.47
C ASN A 238 -25.50 3.10 1.58
N SER A 239 -24.35 2.52 1.96
CA SER A 239 -24.15 1.08 2.07
C SER A 239 -24.18 0.56 3.51
N MET A 240 -24.68 1.34 4.46
CA MET A 240 -24.76 0.95 5.88
C MET A 240 -25.51 -0.36 6.03
N ALA A 241 -24.84 -1.36 6.59
CA ALA A 241 -25.36 -2.72 6.75
C ALA A 241 -25.03 -3.29 8.13
N ALA A 242 -25.90 -4.18 8.62
CA ALA A 242 -25.70 -4.85 9.89
C ALA A 242 -24.32 -5.57 9.94
N GLY A 243 -23.55 -5.31 10.99
CA GLY A 243 -22.21 -5.84 11.17
C GLY A 243 -21.08 -4.88 10.80
N ASP A 244 -21.37 -3.78 10.09
CA ASP A 244 -20.38 -2.72 9.86
C ASP A 244 -19.92 -2.14 11.20
N TYR A 245 -18.62 -1.91 11.35
CA TYR A 245 -18.02 -1.37 12.57
C TYR A 245 -17.54 0.06 12.34
N ILE A 246 -18.23 1.02 12.95
CA ILE A 246 -17.99 2.45 12.81
C ILE A 246 -17.08 2.92 13.95
N THR A 247 -16.05 3.72 13.62
CA THR A 247 -15.30 4.51 14.59
C THR A 247 -15.43 5.99 14.24
N LEU A 248 -16.08 6.78 15.09
CA LEU A 248 -16.18 8.23 14.97
C LEU A 248 -15.06 8.90 15.77
N PHE A 249 -14.33 9.79 15.13
CA PHE A 249 -13.25 10.58 15.72
C PHE A 249 -13.70 12.02 15.92
N TRP A 250 -13.28 12.60 17.04
CA TRP A 250 -13.47 14.01 17.37
C TRP A 250 -12.15 14.60 17.83
N GLU A 251 -11.65 15.61 17.13
CA GLU A 251 -10.40 16.29 17.47
C GLU A 251 -10.63 17.78 17.72
N GLY A 252 -10.55 18.21 18.99
CA GLY A 252 -10.52 19.62 19.37
C GLY A 252 -9.13 20.24 19.18
N GLN A 253 -9.10 21.45 18.63
CA GLN A 253 -7.92 22.26 18.41
C GLN A 253 -8.17 23.68 18.94
N ASP A 254 -7.12 24.33 19.44
CA ASP A 254 -7.19 25.73 19.85
C ASP A 254 -7.18 26.69 18.64
N ALA A 255 -7.24 28.00 18.92
CA ALA A 255 -7.21 29.04 17.90
C ALA A 255 -5.92 29.06 17.05
N GLN A 256 -4.85 28.40 17.49
CA GLN A 256 -3.59 28.25 16.78
C GLN A 256 -3.51 26.94 15.98
N GLY A 257 -4.56 26.11 16.01
CA GLY A 257 -4.59 24.80 15.35
C GLY A 257 -3.81 23.73 16.12
N ILE A 258 -3.48 23.97 17.39
CA ILE A 258 -2.81 22.99 18.24
C ILE A 258 -3.86 22.09 18.88
N LYS A 259 -3.63 20.78 18.81
CA LYS A 259 -4.50 19.76 19.39
C LYS A 259 -4.66 19.95 20.90
N ILE A 260 -5.90 19.91 21.36
CA ILE A 260 -6.28 19.92 22.77
C ILE A 260 -6.62 18.48 23.18
N GLU A 261 -5.66 17.76 23.78
CA GLU A 261 -5.83 16.34 24.13
C GLU A 261 -7.11 16.05 24.95
N ALA A 262 -7.49 16.93 25.87
CA ALA A 262 -8.71 16.77 26.68
C ALA A 262 -10.02 17.05 25.92
N ALA A 263 -9.94 17.63 24.72
CA ALA A 263 -11.04 17.84 23.79
C ALA A 263 -10.94 16.93 22.55
N THR A 264 -10.12 15.88 22.60
CA THR A 264 -9.98 14.87 21.54
C THR A 264 -10.43 13.51 22.06
N THR A 265 -11.26 12.79 21.31
CA THR A 265 -11.74 11.46 21.68
C THR A 265 -12.26 10.69 20.47
N SER A 266 -12.66 9.44 20.68
CA SER A 266 -13.37 8.63 19.69
C SER A 266 -14.44 7.77 20.33
N GLN A 267 -15.46 7.42 19.55
CA GLN A 267 -16.52 6.48 19.92
C GLN A 267 -16.68 5.43 18.84
N THR A 268 -17.24 4.28 19.19
CA THR A 268 -17.41 3.15 18.26
C THR A 268 -18.83 2.60 18.32
N TYR A 269 -19.31 2.07 17.20
CA TYR A 269 -20.63 1.46 17.09
C TYR A 269 -20.61 0.31 16.09
N THR A 270 -21.32 -0.78 16.40
CA THR A 270 -21.58 -1.86 15.43
C THR A 270 -23.00 -1.73 14.91
N VAL A 271 -23.13 -1.55 13.60
CA VAL A 271 -24.42 -1.36 12.91
C VAL A 271 -25.30 -2.59 13.12
N VAL A 272 -26.57 -2.38 13.46
CA VAL A 272 -27.55 -3.46 13.61
C VAL A 272 -28.56 -3.45 12.47
N ASP A 273 -29.30 -4.56 12.32
CA ASP A 273 -30.28 -4.70 11.25
C ASP A 273 -31.38 -3.62 11.33
N GLY A 274 -31.58 -2.90 10.22
CA GLY A 274 -32.53 -1.80 10.11
C GLY A 274 -31.96 -0.41 10.38
N ASP A 275 -30.71 -0.28 10.81
CA ASP A 275 -30.06 1.03 10.94
C ASP A 275 -29.90 1.71 9.56
N VAL A 276 -30.26 2.99 9.51
CA VAL A 276 -30.02 3.88 8.34
C VAL A 276 -29.15 5.09 8.68
N SER A 277 -28.96 5.31 9.98
CA SER A 277 -28.11 6.34 10.59
C SER A 277 -27.83 5.95 12.03
N HIS A 278 -26.72 6.42 12.60
CA HIS A 278 -26.44 6.32 14.03
C HIS A 278 -25.99 7.67 14.59
N THR A 279 -26.47 8.02 15.78
CA THR A 279 -26.12 9.26 16.47
C THR A 279 -25.16 8.95 17.61
N PHE A 280 -23.98 9.56 17.57
CA PHE A 280 -23.03 9.56 18.68
C PHE A 280 -23.19 10.84 19.50
N THR A 281 -23.28 10.72 20.82
CA THR A 281 -23.36 11.88 21.72
C THR A 281 -22.02 12.09 22.42
N PHE A 282 -21.40 13.25 22.22
CA PHE A 282 -20.24 13.67 22.99
C PHE A 282 -20.66 14.48 24.21
N ASP A 283 -20.18 14.06 25.38
CA ASP A 283 -20.47 14.70 26.66
C ASP A 283 -19.96 16.16 26.68
N ASN A 284 -20.69 17.04 27.36
CA ASN A 284 -20.35 18.46 27.45
C ASN A 284 -18.92 18.69 27.96
N ALA A 285 -18.36 17.80 28.80
CA ALA A 285 -17.03 17.94 29.36
C ALA A 285 -15.94 18.06 28.27
N LEU A 286 -16.16 17.46 27.09
CA LEU A 286 -15.25 17.55 25.95
C LEU A 286 -15.06 19.00 25.46
N PHE A 287 -16.08 19.83 25.66
CA PHE A 287 -16.09 21.25 25.28
C PHE A 287 -15.55 22.17 26.38
N TYR A 288 -15.35 21.65 27.60
CA TYR A 288 -14.80 22.38 28.73
C TYR A 288 -13.54 21.69 29.29
N PRO A 289 -12.49 21.47 28.47
CA PRO A 289 -11.31 20.67 28.84
C PRO A 289 -10.57 21.19 30.08
N ASN A 290 -10.67 22.50 30.34
CA ASN A 290 -10.09 23.17 31.51
C ASN A 290 -11.15 23.75 32.46
N GLY A 291 -12.43 23.35 32.30
CA GLY A 291 -13.57 23.91 33.03
C GLY A 291 -14.01 25.31 32.59
N LEU A 292 -13.39 25.90 31.56
CA LEU A 292 -13.62 27.29 31.11
C LEU A 292 -14.04 27.42 29.63
N GLY A 293 -14.19 26.31 28.91
CA GLY A 293 -14.42 26.32 27.46
C GLY A 293 -13.12 26.51 26.68
N TYR A 294 -13.21 26.48 25.35
CA TYR A 294 -12.12 26.88 24.46
C TYR A 294 -12.66 27.54 23.18
N GLU A 295 -11.80 28.36 22.56
CA GLU A 295 -11.99 28.93 21.23
C GLU A 295 -11.06 28.23 20.25
N GLY A 296 -11.60 27.75 19.12
CA GLY A 296 -10.81 27.05 18.12
C GLY A 296 -11.67 26.23 17.17
N GLN A 297 -11.20 25.04 16.82
CA GLN A 297 -11.87 24.15 15.87
C GLN A 297 -12.12 22.78 16.46
N ALA A 298 -13.14 22.09 15.94
CA ALA A 298 -13.30 20.66 16.09
C ALA A 298 -13.34 20.03 14.70
N VAL A 299 -12.51 19.02 14.49
CA VAL A 299 -12.51 18.22 13.26
C VAL A 299 -13.10 16.85 13.61
N THR A 300 -14.16 16.46 12.91
CA THR A 300 -14.79 15.15 13.11
C THR A 300 -14.90 14.38 11.80
N SER A 301 -14.59 13.10 11.87
CA SER A 301 -14.61 12.16 10.74
C SER A 301 -14.86 10.75 11.28
N TYR A 302 -15.25 9.82 10.42
CA TYR A 302 -15.44 8.43 10.83
C TYR A 302 -14.79 7.45 9.85
N THR A 303 -14.46 6.26 10.36
CA THR A 303 -14.12 5.09 9.57
C THR A 303 -15.21 4.03 9.65
N VAL A 304 -15.30 3.19 8.63
CA VAL A 304 -16.17 2.00 8.61
C VAL A 304 -15.33 0.80 8.21
N HIS A 305 -15.28 -0.19 9.10
CA HIS A 305 -14.77 -1.52 8.80
C HIS A 305 -15.93 -2.43 8.41
N VAL A 306 -15.89 -2.99 7.20
CA VAL A 306 -16.91 -3.92 6.70
C VAL A 306 -16.42 -5.35 6.98
N PRO A 307 -17.21 -6.24 7.59
CA PRO A 307 -16.77 -7.61 7.86
C PRO A 307 -16.28 -8.33 6.59
N GLY A 308 -15.00 -8.75 6.63
CA GLY A 308 -14.35 -9.43 5.51
C GLY A 308 -13.71 -8.49 4.48
N SER A 309 -13.67 -7.17 4.72
CA SER A 309 -12.80 -6.26 3.96
C SER A 309 -11.40 -6.22 4.55
N GLU A 310 -10.40 -6.04 3.67
CA GLU A 310 -8.98 -5.91 4.04
C GLU A 310 -8.62 -4.50 4.55
N ALA A 311 -9.51 -3.51 4.34
CA ALA A 311 -9.27 -2.12 4.71
C ALA A 311 -10.55 -1.41 5.18
N ASP A 312 -10.34 -0.37 5.99
CA ASP A 312 -11.39 0.55 6.44
C ASP A 312 -11.70 1.60 5.37
N GLN A 313 -12.98 1.96 5.26
CA GLN A 313 -13.42 3.11 4.47
C GLN A 313 -13.38 4.37 5.34
N LYS A 314 -13.10 5.53 4.73
CA LYS A 314 -12.98 6.82 5.43
C LYS A 314 -14.03 7.82 4.99
N SER A 315 -14.54 8.62 5.93
CA SER A 315 -15.38 9.78 5.65
C SER A 315 -14.58 11.00 5.24
N ILE A 316 -15.24 11.93 4.56
CA ILE A 316 -14.77 13.31 4.49
C ILE A 316 -14.86 13.91 5.91
N SER A 317 -13.88 14.73 6.30
CA SER A 317 -13.90 15.39 7.61
C SER A 317 -14.82 16.61 7.60
N LEU A 318 -15.65 16.73 8.64
CA LEU A 318 -16.40 17.95 8.95
C LEU A 318 -15.55 18.80 9.92
N THR A 319 -15.40 20.09 9.61
CA THR A 319 -14.75 21.07 10.49
C THR A 319 -15.77 22.05 11.05
N LEU A 320 -15.78 22.21 12.37
CA LEU A 320 -16.66 23.10 13.12
C LEU A 320 -15.83 24.12 13.89
N GLN A 321 -16.32 25.35 13.99
CA GLN A 321 -15.79 26.35 14.91
C GLN A 321 -16.33 26.09 16.30
N VAL A 322 -15.47 26.13 17.32
CA VAL A 322 -15.88 26.00 18.72
C VAL A 322 -15.64 27.32 19.42
N ASP A 323 -16.67 27.84 20.05
CA ASP A 323 -16.67 29.09 20.83
C ASP A 323 -17.48 28.91 22.11
N THR A 324 -16.83 28.29 23.10
CA THR A 324 -17.47 27.94 24.38
C THR A 324 -16.97 28.77 25.56
N VAL A 325 -16.10 29.75 25.29
CA VAL A 325 -15.58 30.67 26.31
C VAL A 325 -16.65 31.72 26.62
N PRO A 326 -17.04 31.91 27.91
CA PRO A 326 -18.06 32.90 28.27
C PRO A 326 -17.61 34.34 27.96
N PRO A 327 -18.51 35.21 27.46
CA PRO A 327 -18.21 36.62 27.23
C PRO A 327 -17.74 37.33 28.51
N GLY A 328 -16.53 37.90 28.50
CA GLY A 328 -15.98 38.71 29.61
C GLY A 328 -14.87 38.05 30.43
N SER A 329 -14.34 36.90 30.00
CA SER A 329 -13.33 36.10 30.72
C SER A 329 -11.88 36.38 30.26
N ASN A 330 -11.50 37.65 30.06
CA ASN A 330 -10.11 38.06 29.77
C ASN A 330 -9.36 38.48 31.04
#